data_AF-A0A7W9LGL6-F1
#
_entry.id   AF-A0A7W9LGL6-F1
#
_cell.length_a   1.000
_cell.length_b   1.000
_cell.length_c   1.000
_cell.angle_alpha   90.00
_cell.angle_beta   90.00
_cell.angle_gamma   90.00
#
_symmetry.space_group_name_H-M   'P 1'
#
loop_
_entity.id
_entity.type
_entity.pdbx_description
1 polymer ?
#
loop_
_entity_poly.entity_id
_entity_poly.type
_entity_poly.pdbx_seq_one_letter_code
_entity_poly.pdbx_strand_id
1 'polypeptide(L)'
;MTELADRTVILILQELAEDLQRPAAALEVTSEDEARLVLRALLDGYADGDPRTAQDAPPLPRSAAEAIGAGRRLLAAAQRDEDAGPVARALTQDPPADDQLSVEAAAAVVVVLAAMIAFLQTKVSIKIQRDADGTKVEFELLKRASSDSLLRTLARLMADILRGSGGQGPGPV
;
A
#
# COMPACT_ATOMS: atom_id res chain seq x y z
N MET A 1 -21.24 -5.44 -7.90
CA MET A 1 -20.69 -4.93 -6.62
C MET A 1 -21.08 -3.47 -6.57
N THR A 2 -21.80 -3.03 -5.54
CA THR A 2 -22.16 -1.63 -5.37
C THR A 2 -20.88 -0.81 -5.32
N GLU A 3 -20.75 0.18 -6.20
CA GLU A 3 -19.56 1.00 -6.28
C GLU A 3 -19.51 1.89 -5.04
N LEU A 4 -18.55 1.63 -4.13
CA LEU A 4 -18.37 2.45 -2.93
C LEU A 4 -18.13 3.91 -3.32
N ALA A 5 -18.62 4.86 -2.55
CA ALA A 5 -18.27 6.26 -2.74
C ALA A 5 -16.78 6.48 -2.44
N ASP A 6 -16.12 7.37 -3.16
CA ASP A 6 -14.69 7.66 -3.01
C ASP A 6 -14.30 7.96 -1.57
N ARG A 7 -15.16 8.71 -0.88
CA ARG A 7 -14.97 9.07 0.52
C ARG A 7 -15.05 7.88 1.46
N THR A 8 -16.00 6.97 1.23
CA THR A 8 -16.12 5.71 1.97
C THR A 8 -14.88 4.85 1.81
N VAL A 9 -14.28 4.82 0.60
CA VAL A 9 -13.01 4.10 0.38
C VAL A 9 -11.89 4.69 1.24
N ILE A 10 -11.77 6.02 1.31
CA ILE A 10 -10.75 6.67 2.14
C ILE A 10 -10.96 6.35 3.62
N LEU A 11 -12.19 6.43 4.13
CA LEU A 11 -12.49 6.09 5.53
C LEU A 11 -12.17 4.63 5.86
N ILE A 12 -12.54 3.70 4.97
CA ILE A 12 -12.21 2.28 5.12
C ILE A 12 -10.70 2.08 5.15
N LEU A 13 -9.95 2.75 4.26
CA LEU A 13 -8.49 2.60 4.21
C LEU A 13 -7.78 3.20 5.41
N GLN A 14 -8.31 4.29 5.95
CA GLN A 14 -7.82 4.86 7.21
C GLN A 14 -8.00 3.85 8.36
N GLU A 15 -9.22 3.38 8.59
CA GLU A 15 -9.49 2.41 9.66
C GLU A 15 -8.72 1.11 9.46
N LEU A 16 -8.60 0.64 8.21
CA LEU A 16 -7.78 -0.52 7.87
C LEU A 16 -6.31 -0.29 8.24
N ALA A 17 -5.74 0.88 7.94
CA ALA A 17 -4.36 1.20 8.31
C ALA A 17 -4.19 1.18 9.83
N GLU A 18 -5.10 1.82 10.57
CA GLU A 18 -5.06 1.88 12.03
C GLU A 18 -5.19 0.50 12.70
N ASP A 19 -6.08 -0.35 12.19
CA ASP A 19 -6.29 -1.70 12.73
C ASP A 19 -5.09 -2.62 12.43
N LEU A 20 -4.53 -2.54 11.23
CA LEU A 20 -3.34 -3.31 10.83
C LEU A 20 -2.06 -2.87 11.55
N GLN A 21 -1.97 -1.61 12.00
CA GLN A 21 -0.83 -1.08 12.76
C GLN A 21 -0.92 -1.30 14.26
N ARG A 22 -2.08 -1.73 14.77
CA ARG A 22 -2.34 -1.93 16.20
C ARG A 22 -1.44 -2.96 16.90
N PRO A 23 -0.86 -4.00 16.26
CA PRO A 23 0.20 -4.79 16.89
C PRO A 23 1.53 -4.02 16.93
N ALA A 24 2.06 -3.82 18.15
CA ALA A 24 3.18 -2.96 18.50
C ALA A 24 4.53 -3.36 17.86
N ALA A 25 4.75 -2.98 16.61
CA ALA A 25 6.05 -2.77 15.96
C ALA A 25 5.91 -2.01 14.62
N ALA A 26 4.75 -1.38 14.37
CA ALA A 26 4.51 -0.67 13.13
C ALA A 26 5.54 0.47 12.96
N LEU A 27 6.14 0.54 11.77
CA LEU A 27 7.01 1.65 11.42
C LEU A 27 6.22 2.94 11.52
N GLU A 28 6.69 3.86 12.37
CA GLU A 28 6.14 5.19 12.49
C GLU A 28 6.56 6.00 11.25
N VAL A 29 5.74 5.93 10.21
CA VAL A 29 5.88 6.80 9.04
C VAL A 29 5.29 8.15 9.40
N THR A 30 6.16 9.14 9.52
CA THR A 30 5.82 10.44 10.11
C THR A 30 5.42 11.50 9.07
N SER A 31 5.54 11.20 7.78
CA SER A 31 5.31 12.16 6.69
C SER A 31 4.97 11.50 5.36
N GLU A 32 4.29 12.25 4.47
CA GLU A 32 4.00 11.82 3.10
C GLU A 32 5.27 11.49 2.31
N ASP A 33 6.30 12.32 2.40
CA ASP A 33 7.58 12.09 1.72
C ASP A 33 8.27 10.80 2.18
N GLU A 34 8.18 10.48 3.47
CA GLU A 34 8.72 9.23 4.02
C GLU A 34 7.91 8.03 3.53
N ALA A 35 6.58 8.16 3.46
CA ALA A 35 5.72 7.13 2.90
C ALA A 35 6.06 6.85 1.42
N ARG A 36 6.28 7.92 0.65
CA ARG A 36 6.71 7.83 -0.74
C ARG A 36 8.08 7.18 -0.86
N LEU A 37 9.03 7.56 -0.02
CA LEU A 37 10.38 7.00 -0.02
C LEU A 37 10.35 5.49 0.23
N VAL A 38 9.58 5.01 1.21
CA VAL A 38 9.45 3.59 1.52
C VAL A 38 8.88 2.82 0.33
N LEU A 39 7.76 3.27 -0.23
CA LEU A 39 7.15 2.60 -1.38
C LEU A 39 8.07 2.63 -2.59
N ARG A 40 8.81 3.73 -2.79
CA ARG A 40 9.77 3.87 -3.87
C ARG A 40 10.96 2.92 -3.69
N ALA A 41 11.49 2.80 -2.47
CA ALA A 41 12.57 1.86 -2.17
C ALA A 41 12.17 0.40 -2.42
N LEU A 42 10.93 0.02 -2.10
CA LEU A 42 10.41 -1.33 -2.42
C LEU A 42 10.34 -1.53 -3.94
N LEU A 43 9.79 -0.55 -4.67
CA LEU A 43 9.62 -0.64 -6.12
C LEU A 43 10.97 -0.64 -6.84
N ASP A 44 11.89 0.25 -6.51
CA ASP A 44 13.21 0.32 -7.17
C ASP A 44 14.11 -0.86 -6.78
N GLY A 45 14.05 -1.31 -5.52
CA GLY A 45 14.89 -2.40 -5.01
C GLY A 45 14.48 -3.79 -5.51
N TYR A 46 13.20 -3.97 -5.85
CA TYR A 46 12.64 -5.29 -6.18
C TYR A 46 11.76 -5.30 -7.44
N ALA A 47 11.83 -4.28 -8.29
CA ALA A 47 11.28 -4.30 -9.65
C ALA A 47 11.98 -5.40 -10.47
N ASP A 48 11.35 -6.57 -10.54
CA ASP A 48 11.59 -7.72 -11.41
C ASP A 48 13.03 -8.24 -11.62
N GLY A 49 14.04 -7.71 -10.94
CA GLY A 49 15.44 -8.01 -11.25
C GLY A 49 15.89 -7.58 -12.65
N ASP A 50 15.04 -6.88 -13.41
CA ASP A 50 15.40 -6.29 -14.71
C ASP A 50 15.60 -4.78 -14.54
N PRO A 51 16.82 -4.26 -14.75
CA PRO A 51 17.13 -2.84 -14.55
C PRO A 51 16.34 -1.90 -15.47
N ARG A 52 15.70 -2.40 -16.54
CA ARG A 52 14.77 -1.62 -17.38
C ARG A 52 13.38 -1.52 -16.74
N THR A 53 12.97 -2.51 -15.94
CA THR A 53 11.68 -2.45 -15.20
C THR A 53 11.73 -1.56 -13.96
N ALA A 54 12.91 -1.34 -13.36
CA ALA A 54 13.09 -0.33 -12.30
C ALA A 54 12.81 1.10 -12.83
N GLN A 55 13.18 1.38 -14.09
CA GLN A 55 12.80 2.62 -14.77
C GLN A 55 11.31 2.70 -15.13
N ASP A 56 10.60 1.57 -15.11
CA ASP A 56 9.17 1.43 -15.42
C ASP A 56 8.29 1.35 -14.15
N ALA A 57 8.88 1.49 -12.95
CA ALA A 57 8.12 1.50 -11.71
C ALA A 57 7.04 2.62 -11.77
N PRO A 58 5.75 2.27 -11.60
CA PRO A 58 4.67 3.22 -11.81
C PRO A 58 4.81 4.41 -10.85
N PRO A 59 4.42 5.62 -11.27
CA PRO A 59 4.45 6.78 -10.40
C PRO A 59 3.52 6.56 -9.20
N LEU A 60 3.95 7.01 -8.02
CA LEU A 60 3.08 7.12 -6.86
C LEU A 60 2.01 8.19 -7.12
N PRO A 61 0.78 8.03 -6.59
CA PRO A 61 -0.31 8.96 -6.83
C PRO A 61 0.09 10.37 -6.35
N ARG A 62 -0.18 11.36 -7.20
CA ARG A 62 0.08 12.78 -6.92
C ARG A 62 -1.20 13.57 -6.69
N SER A 63 -2.32 13.05 -7.18
CA SER A 63 -3.64 13.66 -7.07
C SER A 63 -4.59 12.76 -6.27
N ALA A 64 -5.61 13.34 -5.65
CA ALA A 64 -6.62 12.60 -4.92
C ALA A 64 -7.33 11.54 -5.78
N ALA A 65 -7.65 11.86 -7.04
CA ALA A 65 -8.30 10.90 -7.95
C ALA A 65 -7.43 9.66 -8.23
N GLU A 66 -6.11 9.86 -8.42
CA GLU A 66 -5.17 8.75 -8.60
C GLU A 66 -5.06 7.91 -7.32
N ALA A 67 -4.99 8.58 -6.16
CA ALA A 67 -4.93 7.93 -4.86
C ALA A 67 -6.19 7.11 -4.60
N ILE A 68 -7.39 7.64 -4.86
CA ILE A 68 -8.65 6.90 -4.70
C ILE A 68 -8.69 5.67 -5.62
N GLY A 69 -8.26 5.81 -6.87
CA GLY A 69 -8.15 4.68 -7.80
C GLY A 69 -7.22 3.58 -7.28
N ALA A 70 -6.04 3.96 -6.77
CA ALA A 70 -5.11 3.05 -6.13
C ALA A 70 -5.69 2.45 -4.83
N GLY A 71 -6.38 3.25 -4.03
CA GLY A 71 -7.01 2.86 -2.78
C GLY A 71 -8.09 1.81 -2.97
N ARG A 72 -8.95 1.95 -3.99
CA ARG A 72 -9.94 0.92 -4.37
C ARG A 72 -9.26 -0.41 -4.71
N ARG A 73 -8.14 -0.36 -5.42
CA ARG A 73 -7.37 -1.56 -5.80
C ARG A 73 -6.65 -2.17 -4.61
N LEU A 74 -6.10 -1.35 -3.73
CA LEU A 74 -5.53 -1.79 -2.45
C LEU A 74 -6.59 -2.50 -1.60
N LEU A 75 -7.78 -1.90 -1.45
CA LEU A 75 -8.88 -2.51 -0.70
C LEU A 75 -9.29 -3.86 -1.29
N ALA A 76 -9.37 -3.94 -2.62
CA ALA A 76 -9.67 -5.20 -3.31
C ALA A 76 -8.55 -6.26 -3.12
N ALA A 77 -7.29 -5.85 -3.05
CA ALA A 77 -6.16 -6.74 -2.74
C ALA A 77 -6.22 -7.20 -1.27
N ALA A 78 -6.45 -6.28 -0.34
CA ALA A 78 -6.57 -6.55 1.09
C ALA A 78 -7.71 -7.53 1.39
N GLN A 79 -8.88 -7.38 0.76
CA GLN A 79 -9.99 -8.32 0.90
C GLN A 79 -9.67 -9.75 0.43
N ARG A 80 -8.65 -9.97 -0.40
CA ARG A 80 -8.21 -11.30 -0.87
C ARG A 80 -7.04 -11.84 -0.05
N ASP A 81 -6.46 -11.03 0.81
CA ASP A 81 -5.33 -11.39 1.65
C ASP A 81 -5.76 -12.27 2.82
N GLU A 82 -4.87 -13.16 3.28
CA GLU A 82 -5.16 -14.03 4.43
C GLU A 82 -5.14 -13.24 5.75
N ASP A 83 -4.19 -12.32 5.90
CA ASP A 83 -3.99 -11.55 7.13
C ASP A 83 -4.92 -10.32 7.18
N ALA A 84 -4.96 -9.52 6.11
CA ALA A 84 -5.79 -8.30 6.06
C ALA A 84 -7.25 -8.55 5.64
N GLY A 85 -7.56 -9.72 5.08
CA GLY A 85 -8.87 -10.05 4.51
C GLY A 85 -10.04 -9.94 5.49
N PRO A 86 -9.96 -10.51 6.70
CA PRO A 86 -11.06 -10.42 7.67
C PRO A 86 -11.43 -8.97 8.02
N VAL A 87 -10.43 -8.12 8.28
CA VAL A 87 -10.62 -6.70 8.63
C VAL A 87 -11.17 -5.93 7.43
N ALA A 88 -10.55 -6.06 6.26
CA ALA A 88 -10.97 -5.34 5.05
C ALA A 88 -12.41 -5.70 4.62
N ARG A 89 -12.83 -6.96 4.79
CA ARG A 89 -14.20 -7.39 4.50
C ARG A 89 -15.20 -6.84 5.51
N ALA A 90 -14.87 -6.88 6.81
CA ALA A 90 -15.72 -6.32 7.86
C ALA A 90 -15.99 -4.82 7.62
N LEU A 91 -14.93 -4.04 7.38
CA LEU A 91 -15.04 -2.60 7.09
C LEU A 91 -15.78 -2.29 5.77
N THR A 92 -15.80 -3.23 4.82
CA THR A 92 -16.58 -3.05 3.58
C THR A 92 -18.06 -3.38 3.79
N GLN A 93 -18.38 -4.30 4.70
CA GLN A 93 -19.75 -4.69 5.02
C GLN A 93 -20.43 -3.67 5.94
N ASP A 94 -19.67 -3.12 6.89
CA ASP A 94 -20.09 -2.08 7.83
C ASP A 94 -19.12 -0.89 7.71
N PRO A 95 -19.29 -0.03 6.69
CA PRO A 95 -18.39 1.09 6.47
C PRO A 95 -18.47 2.10 7.62
N PRO A 96 -17.33 2.72 8.00
CA PRO A 96 -17.33 3.77 9.02
C PRO A 96 -18.31 4.89 8.67
N ALA A 97 -19.00 5.41 9.70
CA ALA A 97 -19.97 6.48 9.52
C ALA A 97 -19.28 7.77 9.03
N ASP A 98 -19.88 8.41 8.02
CA ASP A 98 -19.40 9.69 7.47
C ASP A 98 -19.92 10.85 8.34
N ASP A 99 -19.33 11.03 9.51
CA ASP A 99 -19.80 12.01 10.52
C ASP A 99 -19.07 13.37 10.48
N GLN A 100 -18.20 13.64 9.49
CA GLN A 100 -17.38 14.87 9.46
C GLN A 100 -17.43 15.66 8.14
N LEU A 101 -17.20 16.97 8.22
CA LEU A 101 -17.12 17.91 7.09
C LEU A 101 -15.77 17.78 6.35
N SER A 102 -15.82 17.66 5.02
CA SER A 102 -14.70 17.67 4.05
C SER A 102 -13.34 17.14 4.51
N VAL A 103 -13.04 15.88 4.18
CA VAL A 103 -11.64 15.43 4.05
C VAL A 103 -11.03 16.16 2.86
N GLU A 104 -10.06 17.04 3.08
CA GLU A 104 -9.35 17.73 2.00
C GLU A 104 -8.71 16.71 1.06
N ALA A 105 -8.77 16.96 -0.25
CA ALA A 105 -8.23 16.10 -1.29
C ALA A 105 -6.74 15.71 -1.05
N ALA A 106 -5.96 16.56 -0.37
CA ALA A 106 -4.59 16.28 0.03
C ALA A 106 -4.47 15.11 1.04
N ALA A 107 -5.45 14.95 1.93
CA ALA A 107 -5.43 13.85 2.90
C ALA A 107 -5.65 12.48 2.23
N ALA A 108 -6.35 12.41 1.10
CA ALA A 108 -6.59 11.15 0.40
C ALA A 108 -5.30 10.48 -0.10
N VAL A 109 -4.33 11.27 -0.56
CA VAL A 109 -3.01 10.75 -0.98
C VAL A 109 -2.30 10.14 0.22
N VAL A 110 -2.21 10.87 1.33
CA VAL A 110 -1.55 10.41 2.55
C VAL A 110 -2.20 9.14 3.10
N VAL A 111 -3.53 9.11 3.20
CA VAL A 111 -4.27 7.94 3.72
C VAL A 111 -4.01 6.69 2.87
N VAL A 112 -4.02 6.82 1.54
CA VAL A 112 -3.77 5.68 0.65
C VAL A 112 -2.33 5.19 0.80
N LEU A 113 -1.34 6.09 0.84
CA LEU A 113 0.06 5.71 1.03
C LEU A 113 0.28 5.04 2.40
N ALA A 114 -0.33 5.58 3.46
CA ALA A 114 -0.26 5.01 4.80
C ALA A 114 -0.89 3.60 4.84
N ALA A 115 -2.06 3.41 4.23
CA ALA A 115 -2.71 2.10 4.13
C ALA A 115 -1.87 1.09 3.33
N MET A 116 -1.21 1.51 2.24
CA MET A 116 -0.30 0.65 1.50
C MET A 116 0.87 0.18 2.38
N ILE A 117 1.42 1.08 3.19
CA ILE A 117 2.51 0.76 4.12
C ILE A 117 2.04 -0.15 5.25
N ALA A 118 0.89 0.13 5.86
CA ALA A 118 0.30 -0.75 6.87
C ALA A 118 0.06 -2.16 6.32
N PHE A 119 -0.44 -2.28 5.09
CA PHE A 119 -0.59 -3.57 4.42
C PHE A 119 0.75 -4.25 4.11
N LEU A 120 1.81 -3.50 3.80
CA LEU A 120 3.15 -4.07 3.68
C LEU A 120 3.68 -4.57 5.03
N GLN A 121 3.43 -3.82 6.11
CA GLN A 121 3.90 -4.13 7.45
C GLN A 121 3.35 -5.46 7.99
N THR A 122 2.17 -5.90 7.54
CA THR A 122 1.66 -7.23 7.91
C THR A 122 2.53 -8.37 7.36
N LYS A 123 3.30 -8.11 6.31
CA LYS A 123 4.09 -9.11 5.56
C LYS A 123 5.59 -8.96 5.80
N VAL A 124 6.05 -7.72 5.96
CA VAL A 124 7.47 -7.36 6.13
C VAL A 124 7.66 -6.40 7.29
N SER A 125 8.73 -6.60 8.05
CA SER A 125 9.34 -5.59 8.90
C SER A 125 10.08 -4.58 8.03
N ILE A 126 9.76 -3.31 8.19
CA ILE A 126 10.43 -2.22 7.48
C ILE A 126 11.27 -1.47 8.50
N LYS A 127 12.56 -1.30 8.21
CA LYS A 127 13.48 -0.49 9.03
C LYS A 127 13.86 0.76 8.26
N ILE A 128 13.66 1.92 8.87
CA ILE A 128 14.15 3.20 8.35
C ILE A 128 15.34 3.62 9.21
N GLN A 129 16.51 3.73 8.59
CA GLN A 129 17.69 4.35 9.17
C GLN A 129 17.80 5.79 8.65
N ARG A 130 17.89 6.76 9.56
CA ARG A 130 18.01 8.19 9.23
C ARG A 130 19.40 8.64 9.65
N ASP A 131 20.27 8.92 8.69
CA ASP A 131 21.64 9.38 8.92
C ASP A 131 21.84 10.78 8.31
N ALA A 132 22.98 11.43 8.62
CA ALA A 132 23.34 12.74 8.07
C ALA A 132 23.46 12.73 6.52
N ASP A 133 23.73 11.56 5.93
CA ASP A 133 23.83 11.32 4.49
C ASP A 133 22.49 10.98 3.81
N GLY A 134 21.39 10.89 4.58
CA GLY A 134 20.04 10.66 4.06
C GLY A 134 19.28 9.52 4.75
N THR A 135 18.11 9.20 4.20
CA THR A 135 17.23 8.14 4.71
C THR A 135 17.45 6.83 3.95
N LYS A 136 17.84 5.77 4.65
CA LYS A 136 17.95 4.41 4.11
C LYS A 136 16.76 3.56 4.56
N VAL A 137 16.18 2.82 3.63
CA VAL A 137 15.04 1.93 3.90
C VAL A 137 15.49 0.49 3.66
N GLU A 138 15.32 -0.35 4.67
CA GLU A 138 15.60 -1.79 4.62
C GLU A 138 14.33 -2.59 4.85
N PHE A 139 14.17 -3.70 4.11
CA PHE A 139 13.02 -4.59 4.21
C PHE A 139 13.46 -5.96 4.71
N GLU A 140 12.85 -6.42 5.80
CA GLU A 140 13.07 -7.74 6.39
C GLU A 140 11.72 -8.46 6.51
N LEU A 141 11.62 -9.75 6.20
CA LEU A 141 10.34 -10.46 6.37
C LEU A 141 10.09 -10.82 7.83
N LEU A 142 8.83 -10.73 8.29
CA LEU A 142 8.43 -11.10 9.65
C LEU A 142 8.49 -12.63 9.91
N LYS A 143 8.38 -13.46 8.87
CA LYS A 143 8.55 -14.93 8.94
C LYS A 143 9.82 -15.34 8.19
N ARG A 144 10.65 -16.18 8.84
CA ARG A 144 12.04 -16.55 8.51
C ARG A 144 12.39 -16.64 7.01
N ALA A 145 13.60 -16.12 6.73
CA ALA A 145 14.39 -16.19 5.50
C ALA A 145 13.85 -15.36 4.33
N SER A 146 14.50 -14.21 4.12
CA SER A 146 14.37 -13.34 2.97
C SER A 146 14.53 -14.15 1.68
N SER A 147 13.41 -14.52 1.07
CA SER A 147 13.44 -14.87 -0.34
C SER A 147 13.19 -13.58 -1.11
N ASP A 148 14.20 -13.14 -1.87
CA ASP A 148 14.08 -12.08 -2.89
C ASP A 148 12.78 -12.20 -3.71
N SER A 149 12.27 -13.43 -3.89
CA SER A 149 11.01 -13.73 -4.57
C SER A 149 9.77 -13.15 -3.88
N LEU A 150 9.69 -13.12 -2.54
CA LEU A 150 8.53 -12.52 -1.88
C LEU A 150 8.56 -11.00 -2.00
N LEU A 151 9.73 -10.36 -1.81
CA LEU A 151 9.86 -8.92 -1.95
C LEU A 151 9.57 -8.46 -3.39
N ARG A 152 10.00 -9.23 -4.40
CA ARG A 152 9.59 -9.02 -5.80
C ARG A 152 8.09 -9.19 -6.00
N THR A 153 7.48 -10.20 -5.37
CA THR A 153 6.03 -10.43 -5.45
C THR A 153 5.25 -9.25 -4.84
N LEU A 154 5.71 -8.72 -3.71
CA LEU A 154 5.12 -7.54 -3.08
C LEU A 154 5.32 -6.28 -3.91
N ALA A 155 6.51 -6.07 -4.48
CA ALA A 155 6.77 -4.96 -5.38
C ALA A 155 5.88 -5.01 -6.63
N ARG A 156 5.70 -6.20 -7.22
CA ARG A 156 4.74 -6.42 -8.33
C ARG A 156 3.31 -6.10 -7.92
N LEU A 157 2.86 -6.60 -6.77
CA LEU A 157 1.52 -6.31 -6.26
C LEU A 157 1.29 -4.81 -6.08
N MET A 158 2.26 -4.11 -5.49
CA MET A 158 2.19 -2.65 -5.31
C MET A 158 2.22 -1.93 -6.66
N ALA A 159 3.03 -2.38 -7.61
CA ALA A 159 3.04 -1.85 -8.96
C ALA A 159 1.68 -2.05 -9.67
N ASP A 160 1.04 -3.20 -9.54
CA ASP A 160 -0.29 -3.45 -10.12
C ASP A 160 -1.38 -2.57 -9.48
N ILE A 161 -1.34 -2.40 -8.15
CA ILE A 161 -2.24 -1.48 -7.43
C ILE A 161 -2.08 -0.05 -7.94
N LEU A 162 -0.86 0.39 -8.24
CA LEU A 162 -0.59 1.74 -8.76
C LEU A 162 -0.96 1.89 -10.24
N ARG A 163 -0.58 0.92 -11.08
CA ARG A 163 -0.71 0.96 -12.54
C ARG A 163 -2.16 0.80 -13.02
N GLY A 164 -3.01 0.16 -12.20
CA GLY A 164 -4.43 -0.03 -12.54
C GLY A 164 -4.72 -1.24 -13.41
N SER A 165 -3.80 -2.20 -13.48
CA SER A 165 -3.98 -3.43 -14.24
C SER A 165 -5.02 -4.33 -13.57
N GLY A 166 -6.25 -4.34 -14.10
CA GLY A 166 -7.09 -5.52 -13.96
C GLY A 166 -6.37 -6.68 -14.64
N GLY A 167 -6.08 -7.75 -13.88
CA GLY A 167 -5.56 -8.98 -14.43
C GLY A 167 -6.50 -9.56 -15.49
N GLN A 168 -6.25 -9.22 -16.75
CA GLN A 168 -6.47 -10.14 -17.85
C GLN A 168 -5.20 -10.98 -17.90
N GLY A 169 -5.34 -12.26 -17.56
CA GLY A 169 -4.23 -13.20 -17.39
C GLY A 169 -3.36 -13.34 -18.65
N PRO A 170 -2.23 -14.04 -18.54
CA PRO A 170 -1.47 -14.42 -19.73
C PRO A 170 -2.37 -15.33 -20.57
N GLY A 171 -2.85 -14.81 -21.70
CA GLY A 171 -3.43 -15.65 -22.74
C GLY A 171 -2.33 -16.59 -23.24
N PRO A 172 -2.49 -17.92 -23.11
CA PRO A 172 -1.49 -18.84 -23.59
C PRO A 172 -1.56 -18.92 -25.13
N VAL A 173 -0.35 -18.98 -25.70
CA VAL A 173 0.09 -19.51 -27.02
C VAL A 173 -0.88 -19.58 -28.19
#